data_AF-A0A3N5NCR8-F1
#
_entry.id   AF-A0A3N5NCR8-F1
#
_cell.length_a   1.000
_cell.length_b   1.000
_cell.length_c   1.000
_cell.angle_alpha   90.00
_cell.angle_beta   90.00
_cell.angle_gamma   90.00
#
_symmetry.space_group_name_H-M   'P 1'
#
loop_
_entity.id
_entity.type
_entity.pdbx_description
1 polymer ?
#
loop_
_entity_poly.entity_id
_entity_poly.type
_entity_poly.pdbx_seq_one_letter_code
_entity_poly.pdbx_strand_id
1 'polypeptide(L)'
;MPVTGKEGTMKRLFVFFVLSLFLLSAASILYAEQDDYQKGLTYYQKHQYKAAIKHLKAYTKNTPDPRAYYLIGYASYRIKDYATAKKYFSDVYLIDPEFKVSSIDAE
;
A
#
# COMPACT_ATOMS: atom_id res chain seq x y z
N MET A 1 58.36 11.10 8.85
CA MET A 1 57.35 10.24 9.50
C MET A 1 56.02 10.48 8.83
N PRO A 2 55.44 9.53 8.06
CA PRO A 2 54.27 9.84 7.26
C PRO A 2 53.01 9.77 8.13
N VAL A 3 52.23 10.85 8.13
CA VAL A 3 50.94 10.96 8.82
C VAL A 3 49.86 10.31 7.94
N THR A 4 49.95 9.00 7.71
CA THR A 4 49.04 8.25 6.82
C THR A 4 47.80 7.70 7.54
N GLY A 5 47.54 8.15 8.77
CA GLY A 5 46.43 7.66 9.59
C GLY A 5 45.08 8.37 9.37
N LYS A 6 45.04 9.55 8.75
CA LYS A 6 43.79 10.34 8.66
C LYS A 6 42.96 10.10 7.38
N GLU A 7 43.59 9.79 6.24
CA GLU A 7 42.86 9.58 4.98
C GLU A 7 41.95 8.33 5.01
N GLY A 8 42.43 7.23 5.61
CA GLY A 8 41.66 5.99 5.74
C GLY A 8 40.41 6.16 6.62
N THR A 9 40.52 6.94 7.69
CA THR A 9 39.43 7.22 8.63
C THR A 9 38.35 8.10 8.00
N MET A 10 38.74 9.08 7.16
CA MET A 10 37.80 9.95 6.44
C MET A 10 37.03 9.20 5.35
N LYS A 11 37.68 8.27 4.63
CA LYS A 11 36.99 7.39 3.67
C LYS A 11 36.00 6.45 4.35
N ARG A 12 36.35 5.90 5.53
CA ARG A 12 35.42 5.09 6.33
C ARG A 12 34.23 5.91 6.81
N LEU A 13 34.44 7.12 7.32
CA LEU A 13 33.36 8.04 7.68
C LEU A 13 32.46 8.35 6.48
N PHE A 14 33.03 8.57 5.31
CA PHE A 14 32.27 8.83 4.08
C PHE A 14 31.42 7.61 3.68
N VAL A 15 31.98 6.40 3.76
CA VAL A 15 31.23 5.16 3.49
C VAL A 15 30.10 4.96 4.51
N PHE A 16 30.33 5.21 5.80
CA PHE A 16 29.28 5.18 6.82
C PHE A 16 28.20 6.23 6.58
N PHE A 17 28.58 7.43 6.14
CA PHE A 17 27.65 8.50 5.79
C PHE A 17 26.77 8.13 4.60
N VAL A 18 27.35 7.54 3.55
CA VAL A 18 26.62 7.07 2.37
C VAL A 18 25.71 5.88 2.72
N LEU A 19 26.18 4.92 3.54
CA LEU A 19 25.37 3.80 4.03
C LEU A 19 24.20 4.28 4.89
N SER A 20 24.44 5.27 5.77
CA SER A 20 23.40 5.93 6.56
C SER A 20 22.34 6.57 5.66
N LEU A 21 22.75 7.32 4.64
CA LEU A 21 21.85 7.94 3.66
C LEU A 21 21.02 6.90 2.87
N PHE A 22 21.62 5.76 2.56
CA PHE A 22 20.93 4.67 1.87
C PHE A 22 19.93 3.93 2.77
N LEU A 23 20.23 3.78 4.06
CA LEU A 23 19.29 3.23 5.05
C LEU A 23 18.09 4.16 5.31
N LEU A 24 18.33 5.49 5.32
CA LEU A 24 17.27 6.50 5.42
C LEU A 24 16.31 6.48 4.23
N SER A 25 16.81 6.29 3.00
CA SER A 25 15.94 6.23 1.81
C SER A 25 15.11 4.94 1.73
N ALA A 26 15.66 3.81 2.19
CA ALA A 26 14.93 2.56 2.30
C ALA A 26 13.80 2.63 3.34
N ALA A 27 14.01 3.34 4.45
CA ALA A 27 12.98 3.54 5.47
C ALA A 27 11.76 4.30 4.93
N SER A 28 11.94 5.32 4.08
CA SER A 28 10.85 6.04 3.41
C SER A 28 9.94 5.16 2.53
N ILE A 29 10.46 4.06 1.98
CA ILE A 29 9.67 3.11 1.19
C ILE A 29 8.73 2.29 2.11
N LEU A 30 9.17 1.99 3.34
CA LEU A 30 8.36 1.27 4.34
C LEU A 30 7.25 2.14 4.97
N TYR A 31 7.46 3.45 5.12
CA TYR A 31 6.44 4.34 5.71
C TYR A 31 5.19 4.55 4.83
N ALA A 32 5.22 4.14 3.56
CA ALA A 32 4.09 4.30 2.64
C ALA A 32 2.94 3.31 2.89
N GLU A 33 3.22 2.20 3.60
CA GLU A 33 2.33 1.05 3.72
C GLU A 33 1.17 1.27 4.71
N GLN A 34 1.37 2.09 5.74
CA GLN A 34 0.50 2.09 6.92
C GLN A 34 -0.89 2.74 6.73
N ASP A 35 -1.23 3.27 5.54
CA ASP A 35 -2.57 3.86 5.40
C ASP A 35 -3.17 3.81 3.98
N ASP A 36 -2.80 2.83 3.17
CA ASP A 36 -3.44 2.66 1.87
C ASP A 36 -4.93 2.27 2.00
N TYR A 37 -5.32 1.61 3.10
CA TYR A 37 -6.74 1.33 3.37
C TYR A 37 -7.54 2.62 3.64
N GLN A 38 -7.16 3.48 4.59
CA GLN A 38 -7.96 4.68 4.85
C GLN A 38 -7.84 5.74 3.76
N LYS A 39 -6.72 5.83 3.05
CA LYS A 39 -6.68 6.62 1.81
C LYS A 39 -7.70 6.09 0.82
N GLY A 40 -7.71 4.77 0.61
CA GLY A 40 -8.70 4.08 -0.23
C GLY A 40 -10.13 4.41 0.15
N LEU A 41 -10.46 4.29 1.43
CA LEU A 41 -11.79 4.58 1.97
C LEU A 41 -12.16 6.07 1.85
N THR A 42 -11.22 6.97 2.14
CA THR A 42 -11.41 8.42 2.01
C THR A 42 -11.74 8.79 0.56
N TYR A 43 -10.98 8.25 -0.40
CA TYR A 43 -11.25 8.47 -1.82
C TYR A 43 -12.58 7.85 -2.26
N TYR A 44 -12.93 6.68 -1.70
CA TYR A 44 -14.19 6.01 -1.98
C TYR A 44 -15.39 6.86 -1.52
N GLN A 45 -15.34 7.37 -0.28
CA GLN A 45 -16.35 8.26 0.31
C GLN A 45 -16.48 9.57 -0.48
N LYS A 46 -15.37 10.09 -1.03
CA LYS A 46 -15.38 11.26 -1.94
C LYS A 46 -15.84 10.93 -3.37
N HIS A 47 -16.29 9.70 -3.64
CA HIS A 47 -16.67 9.19 -4.96
C HIS A 47 -15.53 9.22 -6.00
N GLN A 48 -14.28 9.35 -5.55
CA GLN A 48 -13.10 9.35 -6.39
C GLN A 48 -12.63 7.91 -6.64
N TYR A 49 -13.48 7.13 -7.31
CA TYR A 49 -13.35 5.67 -7.42
C TYR A 49 -12.01 5.19 -8.01
N LYS A 50 -11.44 5.89 -9.00
CA LYS A 50 -10.12 5.51 -9.55
C LYS A 50 -9.00 5.61 -8.51
N ALA A 51 -9.02 6.66 -7.69
CA ALA A 51 -8.04 6.84 -6.61
C ALA A 51 -8.29 5.82 -5.49
N ALA A 52 -9.55 5.58 -5.14
CA ALA A 52 -9.94 4.56 -4.17
C ALA A 52 -9.39 3.17 -4.58
N ILE A 53 -9.63 2.76 -5.83
CA ILE A 53 -9.13 1.50 -6.40
C ILE A 53 -7.60 1.43 -6.29
N LYS A 54 -6.88 2.51 -6.62
CA LYS A 54 -5.41 2.52 -6.54
C LYS A 54 -4.91 2.19 -5.14
N HIS A 55 -5.44 2.87 -4.12
CA HIS A 55 -5.02 2.71 -2.74
C HIS A 55 -5.49 1.38 -2.15
N LEU A 56 -6.75 0.98 -2.38
CA LEU A 56 -7.26 -0.32 -1.94
C LEU A 56 -6.50 -1.49 -2.59
N LYS A 57 -6.10 -1.37 -3.87
CA LYS A 57 -5.24 -2.37 -4.53
C LYS A 57 -3.84 -2.43 -3.94
N ALA A 58 -3.30 -1.33 -3.46
CA ALA A 58 -2.01 -1.33 -2.79
C ALA A 58 -2.09 -2.04 -1.43
N TYR A 59 -3.14 -1.76 -0.64
CA TYR A 59 -3.44 -2.45 0.61
C TYR A 59 -3.61 -3.97 0.42
N THR A 60 -4.36 -4.38 -0.60
CA THR A 60 -4.67 -5.80 -0.85
C THR A 60 -3.49 -6.64 -1.33
N LYS A 61 -2.33 -6.04 -1.66
CA LYS A 61 -1.12 -6.80 -2.01
C LYS A 61 -0.55 -7.57 -0.83
N ASN A 62 -0.63 -6.99 0.36
CA ASN A 62 -0.06 -7.56 1.58
C ASN A 62 -1.16 -8.13 2.49
N THR A 63 -2.38 -7.57 2.40
CA THR A 63 -3.50 -7.97 3.25
C THR A 63 -4.70 -8.41 2.41
N PRO A 64 -4.95 -9.72 2.25
CA PRO A 64 -6.14 -10.21 1.56
C PRO A 64 -7.39 -10.00 2.43
N ASP A 65 -7.90 -8.76 2.45
CA ASP A 65 -9.09 -8.37 3.23
C ASP A 65 -10.34 -8.37 2.33
N PRO A 66 -11.34 -9.22 2.60
CA PRO A 66 -12.54 -9.33 1.76
C PRO A 66 -13.32 -8.01 1.67
N ARG A 67 -13.26 -7.13 2.68
CA ARG A 67 -13.90 -5.80 2.65
C ARG A 67 -13.25 -4.91 1.60
N ALA A 68 -11.93 -4.88 1.54
CA ALA A 68 -11.20 -4.09 0.54
C ALA A 68 -11.45 -4.62 -0.88
N TYR A 69 -11.51 -5.94 -1.06
CA TYR A 69 -11.87 -6.55 -2.35
C TYR A 69 -13.28 -6.15 -2.78
N TYR A 70 -14.25 -6.16 -1.86
CA TYR A 70 -15.61 -5.71 -2.15
C TYR A 70 -15.64 -4.22 -2.55
N LEU A 71 -14.95 -3.35 -1.80
CA LEU A 71 -14.85 -1.93 -2.09
C LEU A 71 -14.21 -1.65 -3.46
N ILE A 72 -13.18 -2.42 -3.85
CA ILE A 72 -12.59 -2.36 -5.20
C ILE A 72 -13.63 -2.77 -6.24
N GLY A 73 -14.33 -3.89 -6.03
CA GLY A 73 -15.38 -4.38 -6.92
C GLY A 73 -16.47 -3.33 -7.14
N TYR A 74 -16.96 -2.72 -6.06
CA TYR A 74 -17.97 -1.67 -6.13
C TYR A 74 -17.44 -0.41 -6.81
N ALA A 75 -16.24 0.07 -6.45
CA ALA A 75 -15.64 1.22 -7.10
C ALA A 75 -15.45 1.00 -8.60
N SER A 76 -15.03 -0.21 -9.01
CA SER A 76 -14.93 -0.62 -10.43
C SER A 76 -16.29 -0.61 -11.12
N TYR A 77 -17.34 -1.11 -10.46
CA TYR A 77 -18.70 -1.04 -10.97
C TYR A 77 -19.14 0.41 -11.20
N ARG A 78 -18.84 1.32 -10.26
CA ARG A 78 -19.20 2.75 -10.36
C ARG A 78 -18.53 3.47 -11.52
N ILE A 79 -17.35 3.03 -11.95
CA ILE A 79 -16.66 3.56 -13.15
C ILE A 79 -16.97 2.76 -14.42
N LYS A 80 -17.96 1.85 -14.37
CA LYS A 80 -18.40 0.98 -15.48
C LYS A 80 -17.35 -0.04 -15.95
N ASP A 81 -16.34 -0.32 -15.13
CA ASP A 81 -15.41 -1.43 -15.36
C ASP A 81 -16.00 -2.72 -14.78
N TYR A 82 -16.98 -3.26 -15.50
CA TYR A 82 -17.75 -4.42 -15.05
C TYR A 82 -16.92 -5.71 -15.03
N ALA A 83 -15.90 -5.81 -15.89
CA ALA A 83 -15.01 -6.96 -15.91
C ALA A 83 -14.19 -7.03 -14.63
N THR A 84 -13.56 -5.92 -14.23
CA THR A 84 -12.83 -5.84 -12.96
C THR A 84 -13.79 -6.00 -11.78
N ALA A 85 -14.97 -5.37 -11.82
CA ALA A 85 -15.95 -5.49 -10.75
C ALA A 85 -16.35 -6.96 -10.49
N LYS A 86 -16.72 -7.69 -11.54
CA LYS A 86 -17.09 -9.11 -11.45
C LYS A 86 -15.97 -9.96 -10.84
N LYS A 87 -14.74 -9.73 -11.28
CA LYS A 87 -13.57 -10.43 -10.73
C LYS A 87 -13.45 -10.18 -9.23
N TYR A 88 -13.37 -8.92 -8.81
CA TYR A 88 -13.16 -8.58 -7.40
C TYR A 88 -14.32 -9.04 -6.51
N PHE A 89 -15.57 -8.98 -6.97
CA PHE A 89 -16.69 -9.56 -6.23
C PHE A 89 -16.61 -11.08 -6.08
N SER A 90 -16.08 -11.78 -7.07
CA SER A 90 -15.87 -13.23 -6.97
C SER A 90 -14.76 -13.55 -5.97
N ASP A 91 -13.67 -12.77 -6.02
CA ASP A 91 -12.51 -12.92 -5.13
C ASP A 91 -12.89 -12.75 -3.65
N VAL A 92 -13.88 -11.91 -3.32
CA VAL A 92 -14.40 -11.76 -1.94
C VAL A 92 -14.78 -13.11 -1.32
N TYR A 93 -15.59 -13.91 -2.02
CA TYR A 93 -16.06 -15.21 -1.53
C TYR A 93 -15.00 -16.31 -1.60
N LEU A 94 -13.92 -16.10 -2.36
CA LEU A 94 -12.75 -16.97 -2.33
C LEU A 94 -11.89 -16.71 -1.10
N ILE A 95 -11.82 -15.47 -0.63
CA ILE A 95 -11.07 -15.06 0.55
C ILE A 95 -11.86 -15.41 1.82
N ASP A 96 -13.13 -15.04 1.86
CA ASP A 96 -14.04 -15.31 2.98
C ASP A 96 -15.39 -15.81 2.43
N PRO A 97 -15.61 -17.14 2.43
CA PRO A 97 -16.86 -17.73 1.99
C PRO A 97 -18.10 -17.29 2.78
N GLU A 98 -17.93 -16.82 4.02
CA GLU A 98 -19.01 -16.38 4.90
C GLU A 98 -19.17 -14.84 4.89
N PHE A 99 -18.47 -14.15 3.99
CA PHE A 99 -18.47 -12.69 3.91
C PHE A 99 -19.88 -12.11 3.84
N LYS A 100 -20.18 -11.18 4.76
CA LYS A 100 -21.45 -10.46 4.80
C LYS A 100 -21.22 -9.00 4.47
N VAL A 101 -21.86 -8.51 3.41
CA VAL A 101 -21.77 -7.10 2.98
C VAL A 101 -22.14 -6.12 4.11
N SER A 102 -23.01 -6.52 5.05
CA SER A 102 -23.38 -5.71 6.21
C SER A 102 -22.21 -5.38 7.15
N SER A 103 -21.09 -6.11 7.09
CA SER A 103 -19.92 -5.85 7.94
C SER A 103 -19.03 -4.70 7.44
N ILE A 104 -19.36 -4.10 6.30
CA ILE A 104 -18.58 -3.02 5.69
C ILE A 104 -19.00 -1.65 6.22
N ASP A 105 -20.27 -1.49 6.63
CA ASP A 105 -20.84 -0.23 7.11
C ASP A 105 -20.71 -0.04 8.64
N ALA A 106 -20.10 -1.00 9.35
CA ALA A 106 -20.16 -1.11 10.82
C ALA A 106 -18.94 -0.55 11.57
N GLU A 107 -18.03 0.19 10.91
CA GLU A 107 -16.77 0.68 11.49
C GLU A 107 -16.56 2.19 11.28
#